data_AF-A0A953E3A5-F1
#
_entry.id   AF-A0A953E3A5-F1
#
_cell.length_a   1.000
_cell.length_b   1.000
_cell.length_c   1.000
_cell.angle_alpha   90.00
_cell.angle_beta   90.00
_cell.angle_gamma   90.00
#
_symmetry.space_group_name_H-M   'P 1'
#
loop_
_entity.id
_entity.type
_entity.pdbx_description
1 polymer ?
#
loop_
_entity_poly.entity_id
_entity_poly.type
_entity_poly.pdbx_seq_one_letter_code
_entity_poly.pdbx_strand_id
1 'polypeptide(L)' 'FAFFAPAGTPPAIVQRINAALREATTQPDVRRRAEEGGVILRPLSVEEMDAVARREIETLGRTIRENGITLE' A
#
# COMPACT_ATOMS: atom_id res chain seq x y z
N PHE A 1 -3.30 -1.70 4.22
CA PHE A 1 -3.95 -1.13 3.02
C PHE A 1 -2.94 -0.32 2.23
N ALA A 2 -3.15 -0.15 0.93
CA ALA A 2 -2.28 0.61 0.04
C ALA A 2 -3.10 1.29 -1.07
N PHE A 3 -2.52 2.31 -1.69
CA PHE A 3 -3.09 2.97 -2.88
C PHE A 3 -2.40 2.45 -4.13
N PHE A 4 -3.19 2.17 -5.17
CA PHE A 4 -2.71 1.73 -6.48
C PHE A 4 -3.27 2.64 -7.57
N ALA A 5 -2.49 2.83 -8.63
CA ALA A 5 -2.91 3.54 -9.83
C ALA A 5 -2.99 2.56 -11.02
N PRO A 6 -3.78 2.86 -12.07
CA PRO A 6 -3.82 2.04 -13.27
C PRO A 6 -2.43 1.85 -13.89
N ALA A 7 -2.23 0.70 -14.55
CA ALA A 7 -1.04 0.45 -15.34
C ALA A 7 -0.87 1.55 -16.41
N GLY A 8 0.36 2.03 -16.58
CA GLY A 8 0.67 3.11 -17.51
C GLY A 8 0.44 4.54 -16.98
N THR A 9 0.01 4.70 -15.73
CA THR A 9 -0.04 6.04 -15.10
C THR A 9 1.35 6.68 -15.16
N PRO A 10 1.49 7.93 -15.67
CA PRO A 10 2.79 8.57 -15.80
C PRO A 10 3.53 8.68 -14.46
N PRO A 11 4.86 8.43 -14.41
CA PRO A 11 5.62 8.45 -13.16
C PRO A 11 5.47 9.76 -12.36
N ALA A 12 5.42 10.90 -13.05
CA ALA A 12 5.24 12.21 -12.40
C ALA A 12 3.91 12.32 -11.62
N ILE A 13 2.84 11.69 -12.12
CA ILE A 13 1.54 11.67 -11.44
C ILE A 13 1.60 10.77 -10.20
N VAL A 14 2.22 9.59 -10.34
CA VAL A 14 2.42 8.67 -9.21
C VAL A 14 3.22 9.34 -8.09
N GLN A 15 4.30 10.03 -8.44
CA GLN A 15 5.14 10.76 -7.49
C GLN A 15 4.37 11.89 -6.79
N ARG A 16 3.57 12.66 -7.54
CA ARG A 16 2.72 13.72 -6.96
C ARG A 16 1.71 13.16 -5.97
N ILE A 17 1.08 12.03 -6.29
CA ILE A 17 0.12 11.36 -5.38
C ILE A 17 0.85 10.85 -4.13
N ASN A 18 2.02 10.20 -4.28
CA ASN A 18 2.81 9.72 -3.15
C ASN A 18 3.19 10.87 -2.21
N ALA A 19 3.68 11.99 -2.75
CA ALA A 19 4.02 13.16 -1.96
C ALA A 19 2.82 13.68 -1.14
N ALA A 20 1.66 13.83 -1.77
CA ALA A 20 0.44 14.27 -1.10
C ALA A 20 -0.02 13.29 0.00
N LEU A 21 0.09 11.97 -0.24
CA LEU A 21 -0.24 10.95 0.77
C LEU A 21 0.71 11.02 1.97
N ARG A 22 2.03 11.16 1.71
CA ARG A 22 3.03 11.29 2.77
C ARG A 22 2.76 12.52 3.63
N GLU A 23 2.48 13.66 3.00
CA GLU A 23 2.08 14.89 3.70
C GLU A 23 0.79 14.69 4.51
N ALA A 24 -0.24 14.06 3.95
CA ALA A 24 -1.48 13.79 4.67
C ALA A 24 -1.25 12.98 5.96
N THR A 25 -0.30 12.05 5.98
CA THR A 25 0.01 11.27 7.20
C THR A 25 0.66 12.07 8.33
N THR A 26 1.14 13.29 8.07
CA THR A 26 1.67 14.18 9.11
C THR A 26 0.57 15.02 9.76
N GLN A 27 -0.61 15.12 9.15
CA GLN A 27 -1.72 15.90 9.67
C GLN A 27 -2.27 15.26 10.96
N PRO A 28 -2.39 16.01 12.07
CA PRO A 28 -2.82 15.46 13.36
C PRO A 28 -4.17 14.74 13.31
N ASP A 29 -5.14 15.29 12.59
CA ASP A 29 -6.46 14.68 12.45
C ASP A 29 -6.45 13.36 11.68
N VAL A 30 -5.57 13.23 10.67
CA VAL A 30 -5.41 11.98 9.92
C VAL A 30 -4.79 10.91 10.81
N ARG A 31 -3.73 11.28 11.55
CA ARG A 31 -3.09 10.38 12.53
C ARG A 31 -4.06 9.91 13.60
N ARG A 32 -4.78 10.86 14.23
CA ARG A 32 -5.76 10.56 15.27
C ARG A 32 -6.83 9.58 14.79
N ARG A 33 -7.42 9.83 13.61
CA ARG A 33 -8.43 8.92 13.04
C ARG A 33 -7.88 7.53 12.72
N ALA A 34 -6.63 7.46 12.24
CA ALA A 34 -5.98 6.17 12.00
C ALA A 34 -5.77 5.41 13.32
N GLU A 35 -5.28 6.07 14.36
CA GLU A 35 -5.07 5.50 15.69
C GLU A 35 -6.39 5.04 16.33
N GLU A 36 -7.46 5.84 16.25
CA GLU A 36 -8.81 5.48 16.70
C GLU A 36 -9.34 4.22 15.98
N GLY A 37 -8.97 4.03 14.72
CA GLY A 37 -9.29 2.84 13.93
C GLY A 37 -8.33 1.66 14.12
N GLY A 38 -7.34 1.75 15.01
CA GLY A 38 -6.33 0.72 15.21
C GLY A 38 -5.32 0.58 14.06
N VAL A 39 -5.19 1.61 13.21
CA VAL A 39 -4.30 1.63 12.05
C VAL A 39 -3.00 2.34 12.38
N ILE A 40 -1.88 1.65 12.11
CA ILE A 40 -0.55 2.26 12.17
C ILE A 40 -0.21 2.84 10.80
N LEU A 41 -0.09 4.17 10.73
CA LEU A 41 0.33 4.85 9.50
C LEU A 41 1.80 4.57 9.19
N ARG A 42 2.06 4.05 7.99
CA ARG A 42 3.40 3.75 7.49
C ARG A 42 3.58 4.35 6.09
N PRO A 43 4.01 5.62 5.99
CA PRO A 43 4.25 6.26 4.70
C PRO A 43 5.50 5.67 4.03
N LEU A 44 5.32 4.99 2.90
CA LEU A 44 6.39 4.39 2.09
C LEU A 44 6.71 5.26 0.86
N SER A 45 7.89 5.08 0.28
CA SER A 45 8.18 5.54 -1.08
C SER A 45 7.41 4.68 -2.11
N VAL A 46 7.40 5.12 -3.37
CA VAL A 46 6.78 4.36 -4.47
C VAL A 46 7.48 3.00 -4.63
N GLU A 47 8.81 2.99 -4.55
CA GLU A 47 9.67 1.82 -4.71
C GLU A 47 9.52 0.85 -3.54
N GLU A 48 9.45 1.37 -2.30
CA GLU A 48 9.19 0.55 -1.11
C GLU A 48 7.82 -0.13 -1.19
N MET A 49 6.80 0.58 -1.67
CA MET A 49 5.46 0.01 -1.84
C MET A 49 5.44 -1.04 -2.96
N ASP A 50 6.14 -0.84 -4.07
CA ASP A 50 6.27 -1.85 -5.13
C ASP A 50 6.94 -3.13 -4.61
N ALA A 51 8.01 -2.98 -3.82
CA ALA A 51 8.69 -4.11 -3.19
C ALA A 51 7.78 -4.89 -2.24
N VAL A 52 6.99 -4.18 -1.41
CA VAL A 52 6.00 -4.81 -0.51
C VAL A 52 4.95 -5.57 -1.32
N ALA A 53 4.38 -4.97 -2.36
CA ALA A 53 3.36 -5.61 -3.19
C ALA A 53 3.88 -6.89 -3.83
N ARG A 54 5.09 -6.87 -4.40
CA ARG A 54 5.72 -8.06 -5.01
C ARG A 54 5.92 -9.18 -4.00
N ARG A 55 6.45 -8.85 -2.81
CA ARG A 55 6.67 -9.81 -1.74
C ARG A 55 5.38 -10.46 -1.26
N GLU A 56 4.32 -9.68 -1.07
CA GLU A 56 3.02 -10.19 -0.63
C GLU A 56 2.41 -11.11 -1.69
N ILE A 57 2.47 -10.73 -2.97
CA ILE A 57 2.00 -11.58 -4.08
C ILE A 57 2.74 -12.92 -4.10
N GLU A 58 4.07 -12.90 -3.94
CA GLU A 58 4.87 -14.13 -3.90
C GLU A 58 4.50 -15.00 -2.68
N THR A 59 4.48 -14.39 -1.50
CA THR A 59 4.29 -15.11 -0.24
C THR A 59 2.89 -15.69 -0.13
N LEU A 60 1.86 -14.86 -0.34
CA LEU A 60 0.46 -15.29 -0.28
C LEU A 60 0.15 -16.26 -1.41
N GLY A 61 0.65 -15.98 -2.62
CA GLY A 61 0.48 -16.87 -3.77
C GLY A 61 1.09 -18.25 -3.53
N ARG A 62 2.28 -18.32 -2.91
CA ARG A 62 2.89 -19.59 -2.52
C ARG A 62 2.03 -20.35 -1.53
N THR A 63 1.61 -19.69 -0.43
CA THR A 63 0.74 -20.30 0.58
C THR A 63 -0.56 -20.84 -0.03
N ILE A 64 -1.18 -20.09 -0.94
CA ILE A 64 -2.41 -20.51 -1.64
C ILE A 64 -2.18 -21.81 -2.41
N ARG A 65 -1.12 -21.88 -3.22
CA ARG A 65 -0.80 -23.05 -4.06
C ARG A 65 -0.44 -24.27 -3.22
N GLU A 66 0.36 -24.09 -2.17
CA GLU A 66 0.81 -25.17 -1.29
C GLU A 66 -0.35 -25.81 -0.50
N ASN A 67 -1.37 -25.02 -0.16
CA ASN A 67 -2.51 -25.49 0.63
C ASN A 67 -3.76 -25.80 -0.21
N GLY A 68 -3.67 -25.73 -1.55
CA GLY A 68 -4.82 -25.99 -2.43
C GLY A 68 -6.00 -25.04 -2.20
N ILE A 69 -5.75 -23.81 -1.73
CA ILE A 69 -6.80 -22.82 -1.46
C ILE A 69 -7.36 -22.33 -2.80
N THR A 70 -8.68 -22.39 -2.96
CA THR A 70 -9.41 -21.92 -4.15
C THR A 70 -10.53 -20.97 -3.76
N LEU A 71 -10.95 -20.11 -4.69
CA LEU A 71 -12.18 -19.32 -4.54
C LEU A 71 -13.35 -20.16 -5.05
N GLU A 72 -14.50 -20.08 -4.38
CA GLU A 72 -15.77 -20.70 -4.83
C GLU A 72 -16.30 -20.05 -6.11
#